data_AF-A0A6P0P085-F1
#
_entry.id   AF-A0A6P0P085-F1
#
_cell.length_a   1.000
_cell.length_b   1.000
_cell.length_c   1.000
_cell.angle_alpha   90.00
_cell.angle_beta   90.00
_cell.angle_gamma   90.00
#
_symmetry.space_group_name_H-M   'P 1'
#
loop_
_entity.id
_entity.type
_entity.pdbx_description
1 polymer ?
#
loop_
_entity_poly.entity_id
_entity_poly.type
_entity_poly.pdbx_seq_one_letter_code
_entity_poly.pdbx_strand_id
1 'polypeptide(L)'
;MTQSISKPLTLQEFLQLPETKPAHEYINGEIIQKPMPKGRHIVEIVMMLFQQEKISLGKASELLGIHRMQFQKLISDRGICVHYDVAEFQEDLKTLQEEGWR
;
A
#
# COMPACT_ATOMS: atom_id res chain seq x y z
N MET A 1 -15.87 11.46 -21.51
CA MET A 1 -14.82 10.67 -22.17
C MET A 1 -14.06 11.61 -23.09
N THR A 2 -12.80 11.91 -22.81
CA THR A 2 -11.96 12.79 -23.65
C THR A 2 -10.97 11.91 -24.40
N GLN A 3 -11.28 11.56 -25.65
CA GLN A 3 -10.30 10.98 -26.57
C GLN A 3 -9.42 12.12 -27.07
N SER A 4 -8.18 12.21 -26.57
CA SER A 4 -7.17 13.08 -27.16
C SER A 4 -6.54 12.35 -28.34
N ILE A 5 -6.74 12.88 -29.54
CA ILE A 5 -5.99 12.48 -30.73
C ILE A 5 -4.54 12.95 -30.50
N SER A 6 -3.68 12.08 -29.94
CA SER A 6 -2.28 12.41 -29.66
C SER A 6 -1.40 11.96 -30.83
N LYS A 7 -0.68 12.90 -31.44
CA LYS A 7 0.48 12.58 -32.28
C LYS A 7 1.44 11.70 -31.45
N PRO A 8 2.05 10.66 -32.05
CA PRO A 8 3.03 9.84 -31.34
C PRO A 8 4.23 10.74 -30.95
N LEU A 9 4.46 10.90 -29.64
CA LEU A 9 5.62 11.62 -29.12
C LEU A 9 6.81 10.66 -29.13
N THR A 10 8.02 11.13 -29.44
CA THR A 10 9.22 10.31 -29.29
C THR A 10 9.69 10.29 -27.83
N LEU A 11 10.43 9.25 -27.44
CA LEU A 11 11.04 9.17 -26.10
C LEU A 11 11.92 10.39 -25.79
N GLN A 12 12.65 10.89 -26.79
CA GLN A 12 13.54 12.05 -26.62
C GLN A 12 12.76 13.33 -26.31
N GLU A 13 11.63 13.55 -26.99
CA GLU A 13 10.75 14.68 -26.72
C GLU A 13 10.06 14.54 -25.36
N PHE A 14 9.67 13.32 -24.97
CA PHE A 14 9.10 13.03 -23.66
C PHE A 14 10.04 13.42 -22.52
N LEU A 15 11.34 13.10 -22.62
CA LEU A 15 12.34 13.41 -21.60
C LEU A 15 12.60 14.92 -21.41
N GLN A 16 12.17 15.77 -22.34
CA GLN A 16 12.30 17.23 -22.22
C GLN A 16 11.09 17.89 -21.53
N LEU A 17 10.01 17.14 -21.28
CA LEU A 17 8.83 17.67 -20.61
C LEU A 17 9.12 17.97 -19.13
N PRO A 18 8.47 19.00 -18.54
CA PRO A 18 8.60 19.26 -17.11
C PRO A 18 8.04 18.11 -16.28
N GLU A 19 8.66 17.82 -15.14
CA GLU A 19 8.13 16.83 -14.20
C GLU A 19 6.75 17.22 -13.68
N THR A 20 5.84 16.24 -13.61
CA THR A 20 4.48 16.41 -13.11
C THR A 20 4.20 15.51 -11.90
N LYS A 21 3.16 15.85 -11.14
CA LYS A 21 2.60 14.99 -10.08
C LYS A 21 1.10 14.80 -10.31
N PRO A 22 0.60 13.57 -10.54
CA PRO A 22 1.36 12.33 -10.69
C PRO A 22 2.26 12.34 -11.93
N ALA A 23 3.31 11.52 -11.92
CA ALA A 23 4.25 11.40 -13.03
C ALA A 23 3.52 10.89 -14.30
N HIS A 24 3.94 11.34 -15.47
CA HIS A 24 3.57 10.71 -16.73
C HIS A 24 4.46 9.49 -17.01
N GLU A 25 3.91 8.47 -17.65
CA GLU A 25 4.62 7.28 -18.14
C GLU A 25 4.51 7.24 -19.67
N TYR A 26 5.60 6.87 -20.33
CA TYR A 26 5.68 6.70 -21.78
C TYR A 26 5.57 5.21 -22.12
N ILE A 27 4.52 4.81 -22.83
CA ILE A 27 4.27 3.42 -23.24
C ILE A 27 3.91 3.41 -24.72
N ASN A 28 4.74 2.77 -25.56
CA ASN A 28 4.49 2.56 -26.99
C ASN A 28 4.15 3.82 -27.81
N GLY A 29 4.74 4.98 -27.49
CA GLY A 29 4.45 6.24 -28.20
C GLY A 29 3.29 7.04 -27.60
N GLU A 30 2.63 6.50 -26.58
CA GLU A 30 1.59 7.18 -25.81
C GLU A 30 2.13 7.67 -24.47
N ILE A 31 1.60 8.82 -24.03
CA ILE A 31 1.87 9.38 -22.71
C ILE A 31 0.62 9.17 -21.87
N ILE A 32 0.75 8.41 -20.79
CA ILE A 32 -0.31 8.21 -19.80
C ILE A 32 0.08 8.89 -18.49
N GLN A 33 -0.85 9.52 -17.78
CA GLN A 33 -0.57 9.87 -16.39
C GLN A 33 -0.59 8.61 -15.55
N LYS A 34 0.43 8.39 -14.72
CA LYS A 34 0.48 7.28 -13.78
C LYS A 34 -0.85 7.26 -13.02
N PRO A 35 -1.70 6.24 -13.23
CA PRO A 35 -2.97 6.19 -12.54
C PRO A 35 -2.62 6.11 -11.06
N MET A 36 -3.01 7.15 -10.32
CA MET A 36 -2.75 7.20 -8.89
C MET A 36 -3.26 5.88 -8.32
N PRO A 37 -2.42 5.09 -7.63
CA PRO A 37 -2.80 3.75 -7.21
C PRO A 37 -4.08 3.91 -6.37
N LYS A 38 -5.18 3.39 -6.91
CA LYS A 38 -6.45 3.37 -6.19
C LYS A 38 -6.17 2.60 -4.90
N GLY A 39 -6.42 3.20 -3.73
CA GLY A 39 -6.00 2.67 -2.43
C GLY A 39 -6.36 1.21 -2.15
N ARG A 40 -7.29 0.63 -2.93
CA ARG A 40 -7.59 -0.81 -2.98
C ARG A 40 -6.36 -1.71 -3.20
N HIS A 41 -5.39 -1.28 -4.03
CA HIS A 41 -4.19 -2.10 -4.28
C HIS A 41 -3.27 -2.16 -3.06
N ILE A 42 -3.20 -1.07 -2.29
CA ILE A 42 -2.38 -1.01 -1.07
C ILE A 42 -2.97 -1.96 -0.02
N VAL A 43 -4.30 -1.94 0.16
CA VAL A 43 -5.00 -2.88 1.04
C VAL A 43 -4.62 -4.31 0.69
N GLU A 44 -4.69 -4.69 -0.58
CA GLU A 44 -4.43 -6.08 -0.97
C GLU A 44 -2.96 -6.50 -0.81
N ILE A 45 -2.00 -5.59 -1.06
CA ILE A 45 -0.58 -5.83 -0.79
C ILE A 45 -0.34 -6.04 0.71
N VAL A 46 -0.91 -5.17 1.55
CA VAL A 46 -0.78 -5.28 3.01
C VAL A 46 -1.38 -6.59 3.52
N MET A 47 -2.54 -6.98 2.99
CA MET A 47 -3.17 -8.26 3.33
C MET A 47 -2.29 -9.45 2.94
N MET A 48 -1.68 -9.42 1.75
CA MET A 48 -0.82 -10.49 1.27
C MET A 48 0.46 -10.60 2.12
N LEU A 49 1.07 -9.47 2.49
CA LEU A 49 2.25 -9.43 3.36
C LEU A 49 1.92 -9.92 4.78
N PHE A 50 0.75 -9.55 5.30
CA PHE A 50 0.26 -10.01 6.60
C PHE A 50 0.01 -11.53 6.60
N GLN A 51 -0.65 -12.06 5.56
CA GLN A 51 -0.87 -13.51 5.40
C GLN A 51 0.43 -14.31 5.24
N GLN A 52 1.48 -13.71 4.69
CA GLN A 52 2.80 -14.31 4.56
C GLN A 52 3.67 -14.13 5.82
N GLU A 53 3.10 -13.63 6.92
CA GLU A 53 3.79 -13.35 8.19
C GLU A 53 5.03 -12.44 8.00
N LYS A 54 5.03 -11.59 6.96
CA LYS A 54 6.13 -10.66 6.67
C LYS A 54 6.01 -9.34 7.42
N ILE A 55 4.80 -9.00 7.85
CA ILE A 55 4.49 -7.82 8.64
C ILE A 55 3.53 -8.21 9.76
N SER A 56 3.71 -7.61 10.93
CA SER A 56 2.81 -7.82 12.07
C SER A 56 1.48 -7.11 11.88
N LEU A 57 0.50 -7.46 12.72
CA LEU A 57 -0.79 -6.77 12.78
C LEU A 57 -0.66 -5.26 13.00
N GLY A 58 0.26 -4.85 13.89
CA GLY A 58 0.57 -3.44 14.15
C GLY A 58 1.05 -2.74 12.88
N LYS A 59 2.04 -3.34 12.20
CA LYS A 59 2.62 -2.78 10.97
C LYS A 59 1.63 -2.71 9.81
N ALA A 60 0.76 -3.71 9.69
CA ALA A 60 -0.30 -3.72 8.68
C ALA A 60 -1.33 -2.59 8.91
N SER A 61 -1.72 -2.35 10.17
CA SER A 61 -2.62 -1.24 10.52
C SER A 61 -1.98 0.14 10.27
N GLU A 62 -0.69 0.27 10.58
CA GLU A 62 0.12 1.47 10.34
C GLU A 62 0.20 1.79 8.84
N LEU A 63 0.51 0.80 7.99
CA LEU A 63 0.63 0.96 6.53
C LEU A 63 -0.68 1.38 5.86
N LEU A 64 -1.82 1.02 6.45
CA LEU A 64 -3.15 1.39 5.97
C LEU A 64 -3.70 2.66 6.61
N GLY A 65 -3.01 3.22 7.61
CA GLY A 65 -3.47 4.40 8.33
C GLY A 65 -4.80 4.20 9.06
N ILE A 66 -5.12 2.95 9.45
CA ILE A 66 -6.35 2.60 10.16
C ILE A 66 -6.03 2.09 11.56
N HIS A 67 -6.99 2.23 12.48
CA HIS A 67 -6.82 1.73 13.83
C HIS A 67 -6.67 0.21 13.86
N ARG A 68 -5.89 -0.34 14.81
CA ARG A 68 -5.61 -1.78 14.94
C ARG A 68 -6.88 -2.64 14.93
N MET A 69 -7.92 -2.20 15.65
CA MET A 69 -9.24 -2.86 15.68
C MET A 69 -9.97 -2.85 14.32
N GLN A 70 -9.79 -1.79 13.52
CA GLN A 70 -10.40 -1.69 12.19
C GLN A 70 -9.71 -2.64 11.21
N PHE A 71 -8.38 -2.79 11.31
CA PHE A 71 -7.65 -3.80 10.56
C PHE A 71 -8.08 -5.22 10.98
N GLN A 72 -8.22 -5.47 12.28
CA GLN A 72 -8.75 -6.73 12.82
C GLN A 72 -10.16 -7.07 12.30
N LYS A 73 -11.04 -6.08 12.22
CA LYS A 73 -12.36 -6.25 11.61
C LYS A 73 -12.25 -6.58 10.12
N LEU A 74 -11.39 -5.88 9.39
CA LEU A 74 -11.19 -6.07 7.95
C LEU A 74 -10.65 -7.47 7.59
N ILE A 75 -9.75 -8.03 8.40
CA ILE A 75 -9.26 -9.41 8.22
C ILE A 75 -10.31 -10.45 8.67
N SER A 76 -11.08 -10.18 9.72
CA SER A 76 -12.18 -11.04 10.19
C SER A 76 -13.32 -11.14 9.16
N ASP A 77 -13.74 -10.01 8.57
CA ASP A 77 -14.75 -9.96 7.50
C ASP A 77 -14.31 -10.77 6.26
N ARG A 78 -13.01 -10.99 6.10
CA ARG A 78 -12.39 -11.79 5.03
C ARG A 78 -12.10 -13.23 5.43
N GLY A 79 -12.54 -13.66 6.61
CA GLY A 79 -12.36 -15.02 7.13
C GLY A 79 -10.93 -15.35 7.54
N ILE A 80 -10.06 -14.34 7.71
CA ILE A 80 -8.70 -14.53 8.18
C ILE A 80 -8.75 -14.46 9.71
N CYS A 81 -8.69 -15.63 10.34
CA CYS A 81 -8.61 -15.72 11.78
C CYS A 81 -7.21 -15.26 12.22
N VAL A 82 -7.16 -14.24 13.07
CA VAL A 82 -5.91 -13.83 13.72
C VAL A 82 -5.55 -14.94 14.69
N HIS A 83 -4.62 -15.80 14.31
CA HIS A 83 -3.93 -16.60 15.30
C HIS A 83 -2.99 -15.65 16.04
N TYR A 84 -3.49 -15.04 17.12
CA TYR A 84 -2.66 -14.32 18.08
C TYR A 84 -1.79 -15.39 18.75
N ASP A 85 -0.60 -15.60 18.19
CA ASP A 85 0.32 -16.60 18.69
C ASP A 85 1.14 -16.04 19.87
N VAL A 86 1.82 -16.94 20.56
CA VAL A 86 2.60 -16.59 21.75
C VAL A 86 3.79 -15.69 21.40
N ALA A 87 4.27 -15.72 20.16
CA ALA A 87 5.40 -14.93 19.71
C ALA A 87 5.00 -13.45 19.53
N GLU A 88 3.85 -13.17 18.90
CA GLU A 88 3.30 -11.80 18.77
C GLU A 88 3.01 -11.20 20.15
N PHE A 89 2.49 -11.99 21.10
CA PHE A 89 2.28 -11.53 22.47
C PHE A 89 3.59 -11.13 23.16
N GLN A 90 4.68 -11.86 22.93
CA GLN A 90 5.99 -11.54 23.50
C GLN A 90 6.61 -10.28 22.89
N GLU A 91 6.39 -10.02 21.61
CA GLU A 91 6.82 -8.77 20.97
C GLU A 91 6.04 -7.57 21.48
N ASP A 92 4.71 -7.67 21.60
CA ASP A 92 3.89 -6.60 22.19
C ASP A 92 4.34 -6.30 23.65
N LEU A 93 4.70 -7.32 24.43
CA LEU A 93 5.27 -7.12 25.78
C LEU A 93 6.60 -6.37 25.78
N LYS A 94 7.48 -6.65 24.81
CA LYS A 94 8.75 -5.92 24.65
C LYS A 94 8.50 -4.47 24.28
N THR A 95 7.60 -4.22 23.32
CA THR A 95 7.24 -2.85 22.92
C THR A 95 6.66 -2.06 24.11
N LEU A 96 5.81 -2.68 24.92
CA LEU A 96 5.27 -2.04 26.13
C LEU A 96 6.34 -1.75 27.19
N GLN A 97 7.34 -2.62 27.33
CA GLN A 97 8.49 -2.38 28.20
C GLN A 97 9.39 -1.26 27.68
N GLU A 98 9.55 -1.14 26.36
CA GLU A 98 10.36 -0.10 25.71
C GLU A 98 9.68 1.27 25.74
N GLU A 99 8.35 1.33 25.62
CA GLU A 99 7.58 2.58 25.71
C GLU A 99 7.33 3.08 27.14
N GLY A 100 7.87 2.39 28.16
CA GLY A 100 7.88 2.87 29.54
C GLY A 100 6.52 2.84 30.25
N TRP A 101 5.57 2.04 29.76
CA TRP A 101 4.34 1.75 30.49
C TRP A 101 4.64 0.85 31.69
N ARG A 102 4.73 1.46 32.88
CA ARG A 102 4.72 0.80 34.19
C ARG A 102 3.32 0.82 34.79
#